data_AF-A0A7C0WBR7-F1
#
_entry.id   AF-A0A7C0WBR7-F1
#
_cell.length_a   1.000
_cell.length_b   1.000
_cell.length_c   1.000
_cell.angle_alpha   90.00
_cell.angle_beta   90.00
_cell.angle_gamma   90.00
#
_symmetry.space_group_name_H-M   'P 1'
#
loop_
_entity.id
_entity.type
_entity.pdbx_description
1 polymer ?
#
loop_
_entity_poly.entity_id
_entity_poly.type
_entity_poly.pdbx_seq_one_letter_code
_entity_poly.pdbx_strand_id
1 'polypeptide(L)'
;MKIVSLRDMTRDELLQKRHELKDEYFNLKMRKSLKELDNPLKLRTLRRDIARIETILTEDKKDIRKIVDSKVSILDRKTDAKAESSSEEGK
;
A
#
# COMPACT_ATOMS: atom_id res chain seq x y z
N MET A 1 -11.24 0.06 9.69
CA MET A 1 -10.91 -0.74 8.48
C MET A 1 -10.85 -2.25 8.77
N LYS A 2 -11.17 -3.13 7.81
CA LYS A 2 -11.01 -4.60 7.94
C LYS A 2 -9.59 -5.01 7.50
N ILE A 3 -8.95 -5.93 8.23
CA ILE A 3 -7.55 -6.35 8.02
C ILE A 3 -7.37 -7.10 6.69
N VAL A 4 -8.37 -7.88 6.27
CA VAL A 4 -8.31 -8.67 5.03
C VAL A 4 -8.08 -7.76 3.82
N SER A 5 -8.89 -6.71 3.67
CA SER A 5 -8.78 -5.75 2.56
C SER A 5 -7.46 -4.95 2.55
N LEU A 6 -6.76 -4.86 3.68
CA LEU A 6 -5.44 -4.22 3.73
C LEU A 6 -4.33 -5.14 3.20
N ARG A 7 -4.52 -6.46 3.27
CA ARG A 7 -3.54 -7.44 2.78
C ARG A 7 -3.59 -7.61 1.26
N ASP A 8 -4.73 -7.28 0.66
CA ASP A 8 -4.92 -7.32 -0.79
C ASP A 8 -4.31 -6.09 -1.51
N MET A 9 -3.87 -5.09 -0.75
CA MET A 9 -3.22 -3.87 -1.26
C MET A 9 -1.72 -4.09 -1.43
N THR A 10 -1.11 -3.40 -2.38
CA THR A 10 0.35 -3.43 -2.54
C THR A 10 1.04 -2.68 -1.41
N ARG A 11 2.34 -2.93 -1.25
CA ARG A 11 3.18 -2.24 -0.27
C ARG A 11 3.13 -0.71 -0.44
N ASP A 12 3.15 -0.23 -1.67
CA ASP A 12 3.10 1.20 -1.99
C ASP A 12 1.73 1.81 -1.69
N GLU A 13 0.64 1.11 -2.05
CA GLU A 13 -0.73 1.52 -1.70
C GLU A 13 -0.90 1.61 -0.18
N LEU A 14 -0.35 0.67 0.59
CA LEU A 14 -0.37 0.69 2.05
C LEU A 14 0.42 1.88 2.63
N LEU A 15 1.58 2.18 2.06
CA LEU A 15 2.38 3.34 2.47
C LEU A 15 1.65 4.65 2.20
N GLN A 16 1.06 4.80 1.02
CA GLN A 16 0.29 5.98 0.66
C GLN A 16 -0.92 6.17 1.58
N LYS A 17 -1.68 5.10 1.82
CA LYS A 17 -2.83 5.12 2.72
C LYS A 17 -2.45 5.45 4.16
N ARG A 18 -1.27 5.00 4.62
CA ARG A 18 -0.71 5.38 5.93
C ARG A 18 -0.47 6.88 6.01
N HIS A 19 0.05 7.51 4.96
CA HIS A 19 0.30 8.95 4.92
C HIS A 19 -1.02 9.73 5.01
N GLU A 20 -2.00 9.39 4.17
CA GLU A 20 -3.32 10.03 4.17
C GLU A 20 -3.99 9.97 5.56
N LEU A 21 -3.95 8.79 6.21
CA LEU A 21 -4.53 8.62 7.55
C LEU A 21 -3.77 9.40 8.63
N LYS A 22 -2.45 9.57 8.49
CA LYS A 22 -1.64 10.39 9.41
C LYS A 22 -1.98 11.87 9.27
N ASP A 23 -2.20 12.35 8.05
CA ASP A 23 -2.58 13.74 7.79
C ASP A 23 -4.00 14.02 8.32
N GLU A 24 -4.95 13.12 8.08
CA GLU A 24 -6.30 13.22 8.66
C GLU A 24 -6.26 13.22 10.20
N TYR A 25 -5.44 12.34 10.78
CA TYR A 25 -5.23 12.28 12.22
C TYR A 25 -4.63 13.57 12.77
N PHE A 26 -3.64 14.15 12.09
CA PHE A 26 -3.01 15.42 12.49
C PHE A 26 -4.02 16.56 12.44
N ASN A 27 -4.79 16.66 11.37
CA ASN A 27 -5.85 17.66 11.21
C ASN A 27 -6.90 17.55 12.33
N LEU A 28 -7.34 16.35 12.67
CA LEU A 28 -8.29 16.13 13.76
C LEU A 28 -7.67 16.41 15.13
N LYS A 29 -6.39 16.07 15.34
CA LYS A 29 -5.68 16.40 16.58
C LYS A 29 -5.57 17.91 16.76
N MET A 30 -5.28 18.65 15.69
CA MET A 30 -5.23 20.12 15.72
C MET A 30 -6.59 20.72 16.02
N ARG A 31 -7.65 20.24 15.37
CA ARG A 31 -9.02 20.67 15.67
C ARG A 31 -9.40 20.39 17.13
N LYS A 32 -8.98 19.26 17.70
CA LYS A 32 -9.24 18.90 19.11
C LYS A 32 -8.58 19.88 20.08
N SER A 33 -7.38 20.35 19.75
CA SER A 33 -6.66 21.31 20.59
C SER A 33 -7.27 22.71 20.51
N LEU A 34 -7.86 23.08 19.36
CA LEU A 34 -8.43 24.40 19.12
C LEU A 34 -9.90 24.52 19.58
N LYS A 35 -10.67 23.42 19.55
CA LYS A 35 -12.08 23.37 19.95
C LYS A 35 -12.49 21.96 20.37
N GLU A 36 -13.57 21.82 21.11
CA GLU A 36 -14.19 20.50 21.33
C GLU A 36 -14.56 19.86 19.99
N LEU A 37 -14.15 18.61 19.83
CA LEU A 37 -14.29 17.87 18.59
C LEU A 37 -15.62 17.14 18.60
N ASP A 38 -16.44 17.30 17.56
CA ASP A 38 -17.77 16.68 17.47
C ASP A 38 -17.74 15.15 17.63
N ASN A 39 -16.65 14.50 17.21
CA ASN A 39 -16.54 13.04 17.26
C ASN A 39 -15.16 12.55 17.72
N PRO A 40 -14.93 12.42 19.05
CA PRO A 40 -13.67 11.90 19.60
C PRO A 40 -13.42 10.42 19.24
N LEU A 41 -14.45 9.65 18.87
CA LEU A 41 -14.30 8.26 18.45
C LEU A 41 -13.51 8.15 17.14
N LYS A 42 -13.65 9.13 16.25
CA LYS A 42 -12.94 9.16 14.95
C LYS A 42 -11.42 9.22 15.13
N LEU A 43 -10.95 9.92 16.15
CA LEU A 43 -9.53 9.96 16.51
C LEU A 43 -9.01 8.59 16.98
N ARG A 44 -9.87 7.80 17.63
CA ARG A 44 -9.54 6.44 18.09
C ARG A 44 -9.57 5.43 16.94
N THR A 45 -10.49 5.57 16.00
CA THR A 45 -10.54 4.71 14.80
C THR A 45 -9.35 4.94 13.89
N LEU A 46 -8.98 6.21 13.62
CA LEU A 46 -7.81 6.55 12.81
C LEU A 46 -6.52 5.99 13.40
N ARG A 47 -6.29 6.14 14.71
CA ARG A 47 -5.13 5.51 15.39
C ARG A 47 -5.06 4.00 15.18
N ARG A 48 -6.20 3.32 15.30
CA ARG A 48 -6.27 1.86 15.10
C ARG A 48 -6.01 1.48 13.65
N ASP A 49 -6.51 2.27 12.70
CA ASP A 49 -6.29 1.99 11.28
C ASP A 49 -4.83 2.22 10.87
N ILE A 50 -4.17 3.27 11.38
CA ILE A 50 -2.71 3.48 11.21
C ILE A 50 -1.92 2.30 11.80
N ALA A 51 -2.22 1.90 13.04
CA ALA A 51 -1.52 0.80 13.71
C ALA A 51 -1.67 -0.53 12.96
N ARG A 52 -2.84 -0.81 12.38
CA ARG A 52 -3.06 -2.01 11.55
C ARG A 52 -2.17 -2.02 10.31
N ILE A 53 -2.06 -0.90 9.61
CA ILE A 53 -1.19 -0.78 8.43
C ILE A 53 0.28 -0.97 8.82
N GLU A 54 0.72 -0.31 9.90
CA GLU A 54 2.11 -0.44 10.39
C GLU A 54 2.42 -1.88 10.85
N THR A 55 1.44 -2.58 11.41
CA THR A 55 1.59 -4.01 11.76
C THR A 55 1.79 -4.86 10.51
N ILE A 56 0.97 -4.69 9.48
CA ILE A 56 1.09 -5.44 8.21
C ILE A 56 2.45 -5.19 7.54
N LEU A 57 2.88 -3.93 7.47
CA LEU A 57 4.21 -3.57 6.93
C LEU A 57 5.36 -4.17 7.78
N THR A 58 5.15 -4.40 9.07
CA THR A 58 6.13 -5.03 9.96
C THR A 58 6.14 -6.55 9.82
N GLU A 59 4.96 -7.17 9.65
CA GLU A 59 4.81 -8.60 9.35
C GLU A 59 5.56 -8.96 8.06
N ASP A 60 5.44 -8.11 7.04
CA ASP A 60 6.13 -8.20 5.75
C ASP A 60 7.65 -8.11 5.91
N LYS A 61 8.13 -7.08 6.62
CA LYS A 61 9.56 -6.93 6.92
C LYS A 61 10.17 -8.09 7.69
N LYS A 62 9.38 -8.75 8.54
CA LYS A 62 9.82 -9.90 9.36
C LYS A 62 9.67 -11.24 8.63
N ASP A 63 9.24 -11.22 7.37
CA ASP A 63 8.96 -12.40 6.55
C ASP A 63 7.95 -13.39 7.19
N ILE A 64 7.12 -12.89 8.10
CA ILE A 64 6.11 -13.73 8.78
C ILE A 64 4.94 -13.97 7.81
N ARG A 65 4.60 -12.95 7.00
CA ARG A 65 3.58 -12.99 5.95
C ARG A 65 3.94 -11.97 4.86
N LYS A 66 4.15 -12.44 3.63
CA LYS A 66 4.50 -11.58 2.49
C LYS A 66 3.29 -10.82 1.95
N ILE A 67 3.48 -9.55 1.63
CA ILE A 67 2.51 -8.71 0.90
C ILE A 67 2.71 -8.92 -0.61
N VAL A 68 1.69 -8.59 -1.40
CA VAL A 68 1.79 -8.58 -2.86
C VAL A 68 2.69 -7.41 -3.29
N ASP A 69 3.89 -7.72 -3.77
CA ASP A 69 4.91 -6.71 -4.15
C ASP A 69 4.57 -5.94 -5.44
N SER A 70 3.76 -6.51 -6.34
CA SER A 70 3.40 -5.81 -7.57
C SER A 70 2.12 -6.35 -8.20
N LYS A 71 1.34 -5.45 -8.80
CA LYS A 71 0.19 -5.80 -9.63
C LYS A 71 0.58 -6.29 -11.02
N VAL A 72 1.87 -6.48 -11.34
CA VAL A 72 2.32 -6.93 -12.67
C VAL A 72 3.57 -7.81 -12.58
N SER A 73 3.39 -9.11 -12.81
CA SER A 73 4.39 -9.96 -13.48
C SER A 73 3.74 -10.88 -14.54
N ILE A 74 2.51 -10.55 -14.97
CA ILE A 74 1.80 -11.30 -16.03
C ILE A 74 2.07 -10.69 -17.43
N LEU A 75 2.74 -9.53 -17.56
CA LEU A 75 2.99 -8.88 -18.85
C LEU A 75 4.42 -8.98 -19.42
N ASP A 76 5.41 -9.50 -18.69
CA ASP A 76 6.81 -9.61 -19.18
C ASP A 76 7.13 -10.92 -19.92
N ARG A 77 6.13 -11.67 -20.41
CA ARG A 77 6.37 -12.85 -21.26
C ARG A 77 6.40 -12.57 -22.76
N LYS A 78 6.28 -11.31 -23.21
CA LYS A 78 6.04 -11.01 -24.64
C LYS A 78 7.09 -10.13 -25.34
N THR A 79 8.25 -9.86 -24.76
CA THR A 79 9.28 -9.03 -25.42
C THR A 79 10.55 -9.74 -25.85
N ASP A 80 10.78 -11.01 -25.50
CA ASP A 80 12.03 -11.70 -25.85
C ASP A 80 11.89 -12.75 -26.99
N ALA A 81 10.78 -12.78 -27.73
CA ALA A 81 10.52 -13.82 -28.74
C ALA A 81 10.47 -13.32 -30.20
N LYS A 82 10.98 -12.12 -30.53
CA LYS A 82 11.02 -11.65 -31.93
C LYS A 82 12.17 -10.68 -32.23
N ALA A 83 13.42 -11.12 -32.08
CA ALA A 83 14.58 -10.40 -32.64
C ALA A 83 15.76 -11.31 -33.05
N GLU A 84 15.54 -12.61 -33.21
CA GLU A 84 16.55 -13.54 -33.75
C GLU A 84 15.93 -14.37 -34.88
N SER A 85 15.87 -13.81 -36.10
CA SER A 85 15.89 -14.56 -37.38
C SER A 85 15.58 -13.62 -38.57
N SER A 86 16.54 -12.80 -39.02
CA SER A 86 16.63 -12.38 -40.43
C SER A 86 17.97 -11.68 -40.71
N SER A 87 19.07 -12.37 -40.43
CA SER A 87 20.35 -12.14 -41.10
C SER A 87 20.86 -13.51 -41.52
N GLU A 88 20.51 -13.94 -42.73
CA GLU A 88 21.31 -14.74 -43.67
C GLU A 88 20.40 -15.19 -44.84
N GLU A 89 20.97 -15.27 -46.05
CA GLU A 89 20.39 -15.70 -47.34
C GLU A 89 19.53 -14.64 -48.07
N GLY A 90 19.88 -14.12 -49.25
CA GLY A 90 20.94 -14.45 -50.20
C GLY A 90 20.51 -13.95 -51.60
N LYS A 91 21.53 -13.54 -52.38
CA LYS A 91 21.51 -13.03 -53.77
C LYS A 91 21.25 -11.54 -54.00
#